data_AF-A0A7V6W525-F1
#
_entry.id   AF-A0A7V6W525-F1
#
_cell.length_a   1.000
_cell.length_b   1.000
_cell.length_c   1.000
_cell.angle_alpha   90.00
_cell.angle_beta   90.00
_cell.angle_gamma   90.00
#
_symmetry.space_group_name_H-M   'P 1'
#
loop_
_entity.id
_entity.type
_entity.pdbx_description
1 polymer ?
#
loop_
_entity_poly.entity_id
_entity_poly.type
_entity_poly.pdbx_seq_one_letter_code
_entity_poly.pdbx_strand_id
1 'polypeptide(L)'
;LPAFTGMLQTMTINKNRMRQAAAGGFTNATDLADYLVIKGLPFREAHHISGQLVHYCLAQNTVLEDLGLAFLQEACPLFEEDVYEAISLNACVNRRNLAGGPAPEAVKSAIVTSRKRLANYR
;
A
#
# COMPACT_ATOMS: atom_id res chain seq x y z
N LEU A 1 17.88 4.63 28.09
CA LEU A 1 17.46 3.43 27.31
C LEU A 1 16.37 2.59 28.01
N PRO A 2 16.49 2.21 29.30
CA PRO A 2 15.55 1.26 29.93
C PRO A 2 14.07 1.65 29.84
N ALA A 3 13.75 2.94 29.98
CA ALA A 3 12.38 3.45 29.84
C ALA A 3 11.77 3.17 28.45
N PHE A 4 12.51 3.39 27.36
CA PHE A 4 12.04 3.12 26.00
C PHE A 4 11.91 1.62 25.72
N THR A 5 12.80 0.80 26.29
CA THR A 5 12.72 -0.66 26.19
C THR A 5 11.44 -1.17 26.85
N GLY A 6 11.13 -0.73 28.07
CA GLY A 6 9.89 -1.10 28.76
C GLY A 6 8.64 -0.63 28.02
N MET A 7 8.67 0.58 27.45
CA MET A 7 7.58 1.12 26.63
C MET A 7 7.29 0.24 25.41
N LEU A 8 8.32 -0.14 24.63
CA LEU A 8 8.14 -1.00 23.45
C LEU A 8 7.71 -2.42 23.82
N GLN A 9 8.18 -2.96 24.95
CA GLN A 9 7.81 -4.30 25.42
C GLN A 9 6.35 -4.40 25.87
N THR A 10 5.79 -3.32 26.40
CA THR A 10 4.42 -3.29 26.96
C THR A 10 3.38 -2.67 26.01
N MET A 11 3.83 -2.14 24.87
CA MET A 11 2.98 -1.61 23.81
C MET A 11 1.95 -2.63 23.33
N THR A 12 0.69 -2.18 23.21
CA THR A 12 -0.39 -2.94 22.56
C THR A 12 -0.73 -2.36 21.19
N ILE A 13 -0.89 -3.23 20.19
CA ILE A 13 -1.20 -2.83 18.82
C ILE A 13 -2.70 -2.91 18.55
N ASN A 14 -3.32 -1.80 18.16
CA ASN A 14 -4.70 -1.78 17.67
C ASN A 14 -4.74 -2.08 16.16
N LYS A 15 -4.72 -3.38 15.82
CA LYS A 15 -4.67 -3.84 14.42
C LYS A 15 -5.84 -3.34 13.57
N ASN A 16 -7.05 -3.29 14.14
CA ASN A 16 -8.26 -2.86 13.41
C ASN A 16 -8.17 -1.40 13.01
N ARG A 17 -7.80 -0.52 13.97
CA ARG A 17 -7.62 0.91 13.70
C ARG A 17 -6.51 1.16 12.67
N MET A 18 -5.40 0.42 12.77
CA MET A 18 -4.30 0.53 11.79
C MET A 18 -4.75 0.11 10.38
N ARG A 19 -5.51 -0.98 10.25
CA ARG A 19 -6.02 -1.45 8.95
C ARG A 19 -6.99 -0.44 8.34
N GLN A 20 -7.91 0.09 9.13
CA GLN A 20 -8.86 1.13 8.68
C GLN A 20 -8.12 2.40 8.21
N ALA A 21 -7.13 2.85 8.98
CA ALA A 21 -6.32 4.01 8.61
C ALA A 21 -5.52 3.79 7.31
N ALA A 22 -5.01 2.58 7.09
CA ALA A 22 -4.31 2.23 5.85
C ALA A 22 -5.26 2.22 4.64
N ALA A 23 -6.47 1.68 4.79
CA ALA A 23 -7.47 1.62 3.70
C ALA A 23 -7.96 3.02 3.29
N GLY A 24 -8.30 3.87 4.26
CA GLY A 24 -8.84 5.22 3.98
C GLY A 24 -7.79 6.26 3.55
N GLY A 25 -6.50 5.91 3.56
CA GLY A 25 -5.41 6.85 3.28
C GLY A 25 -5.05 7.00 1.79
N PHE A 26 -5.74 6.30 0.88
CA PHE A 26 -5.40 6.23 -0.55
C PHE A 26 -3.94 5.85 -0.82
N THR A 27 -3.33 5.06 0.07
CA THR A 27 -1.94 4.59 -0.09
C THR A 27 -1.79 3.67 -1.32
N ASN A 28 -2.90 3.14 -1.83
CA ASN A 28 -3.02 2.32 -3.03
C ASN A 28 -3.23 3.15 -4.32
N ALA A 29 -3.36 4.48 -4.26
CA ALA A 29 -3.55 5.31 -5.45
C ALA A 29 -2.35 5.25 -6.41
N THR A 30 -1.13 5.18 -5.88
CA THR A 30 0.08 4.97 -6.70
C THR A 30 0.05 3.59 -7.35
N ASP A 31 -0.37 2.56 -6.61
CA ASP A 31 -0.49 1.20 -7.15
C ASP A 31 -1.58 1.10 -8.24
N LEU A 32 -2.64 1.90 -8.17
CA LEU A 32 -3.65 2.05 -9.23
C LEU A 32 -3.04 2.67 -10.51
N ALA A 33 -2.21 3.70 -10.35
CA ALA A 33 -1.50 4.29 -11.49
C ALA A 33 -0.52 3.30 -12.11
N ASP A 34 0.27 2.59 -11.28
CA ASP A 34 1.20 1.56 -11.75
C ASP A 34 0.47 0.42 -12.47
N TYR A 35 -0.72 0.03 -12.01
CA TYR A 35 -1.57 -0.95 -12.68
C TYR A 35 -1.90 -0.52 -14.13
N LEU A 36 -2.32 0.74 -14.33
CA LEU A 36 -2.60 1.28 -15.67
C LEU A 36 -1.33 1.38 -16.53
N VAL A 37 -0.19 1.72 -15.93
CA VAL A 37 1.10 1.77 -16.63
C VAL A 37 1.50 0.39 -17.15
N ILE A 38 1.33 -0.65 -16.33
CA ILE A 38 1.59 -2.04 -16.73
C ILE A 38 0.67 -2.44 -17.91
N LYS A 39 -0.56 -1.93 -17.96
CA LYS A 39 -1.50 -2.13 -19.07
C LYS A 39 -1.25 -1.24 -20.29
N GLY A 40 -0.16 -0.46 -20.29
CA GLY A 40 0.34 0.27 -21.47
C GLY A 40 0.05 1.76 -21.48
N LEU A 41 -0.55 2.31 -20.41
CA LEU A 41 -0.82 3.75 -20.34
C LEU A 41 0.43 4.54 -19.94
N PRO A 42 0.73 5.70 -20.55
CA PRO A 42 1.82 6.56 -20.08
C PRO A 42 1.63 6.98 -18.62
N PHE A 43 2.71 7.00 -17.83
CA PHE A 43 2.65 7.29 -16.40
C PHE A 43 1.92 8.62 -16.07
N ARG A 44 2.14 9.66 -16.87
CA ARG A 44 1.46 10.96 -16.67
C ARG A 44 -0.06 10.82 -16.73
N GLU A 45 -0.57 10.04 -17.67
CA GLU A 45 -2.01 9.81 -17.85
C GLU A 45 -2.55 8.91 -16.75
N ALA A 46 -1.86 7.81 -16.44
CA ALA A 46 -2.22 6.92 -15.34
C ALA A 46 -2.30 7.63 -14.00
N HIS A 47 -1.31 8.48 -13.69
CA HIS A 47 -1.28 9.29 -12.49
C HIS A 47 -2.41 10.34 -12.48
N HIS A 48 -2.76 10.92 -13.63
CA HIS A 48 -3.87 11.86 -13.73
C HIS A 48 -5.22 11.18 -13.43
N ILE A 49 -5.48 10.02 -14.04
CA ILE A 49 -6.69 9.22 -13.83
C ILE A 49 -6.80 8.80 -12.36
N SER A 50 -5.73 8.26 -11.79
CA SER A 50 -5.69 7.89 -10.37
C SER A 50 -6.01 9.10 -9.46
N GLY A 51 -5.42 10.26 -9.74
CA GLY A 51 -5.72 11.50 -9.01
C GLY A 51 -7.17 11.96 -9.11
N GLN A 52 -7.80 11.82 -10.28
CA GLN A 52 -9.23 12.13 -10.46
C GLN A 52 -10.12 11.18 -9.66
N LEU A 53 -9.82 9.89 -9.67
CA LEU A 53 -10.56 8.89 -8.90
C LEU A 53 -10.41 9.12 -7.38
N VAL A 54 -9.20 9.43 -6.90
CA VAL A 54 -8.98 9.82 -5.50
C VAL A 54 -9.78 11.06 -5.13
N HIS A 55 -9.79 12.09 -5.98
CA HIS A 55 -10.57 13.29 -5.74
C HIS A 55 -12.07 13.01 -5.66
N TYR A 56 -12.59 12.15 -6.55
CA TYR A 56 -13.98 11.68 -6.50
C TYR A 56 -14.26 10.94 -5.20
N CYS A 57 -13.39 10.02 -4.79
CA CYS A 57 -13.54 9.25 -3.55
C CYS A 57 -13.58 10.15 -2.31
N LEU A 58 -12.73 11.18 -2.24
CA LEU A 58 -12.74 12.18 -1.18
C LEU A 58 -14.05 12.96 -1.13
N ALA A 59 -14.59 13.35 -2.28
CA ALA A 59 -15.86 14.09 -2.36
C ALA A 59 -17.06 13.24 -1.94
N GLN A 60 -17.04 11.93 -2.24
CA GLN A 60 -18.12 10.99 -1.92
C GLN A 60 -17.91 10.23 -0.59
N ASN A 61 -16.83 10.53 0.13
CA ASN A 61 -16.44 9.82 1.36
C ASN A 61 -16.40 8.28 1.18
N THR A 62 -15.80 7.83 0.07
CA THR A 62 -15.61 6.42 -0.28
C THR A 62 -14.12 6.12 -0.53
N VAL A 63 -13.76 4.89 -0.86
CA VAL A 63 -12.39 4.45 -1.17
C VAL A 63 -12.30 3.88 -2.60
N LEU A 64 -11.08 3.75 -3.12
CA LEU A 64 -10.85 3.23 -4.47
C LEU A 64 -11.35 1.80 -4.65
N GLU A 65 -11.27 0.96 -3.61
CA GLU A 65 -11.72 -0.43 -3.65
C GLU A 65 -13.24 -0.57 -3.75
N ASP A 66 -13.99 0.48 -3.38
CA ASP A 66 -15.46 0.49 -3.39
C ASP A 66 -16.04 1.07 -4.70
N LEU A 67 -15.19 1.57 -5.60
CA LEU A 67 -15.62 2.07 -6.90
C LEU A 67 -16.00 0.90 -7.81
N GLY A 68 -17.18 0.95 -8.43
CA GLY A 68 -17.64 -0.09 -9.34
C GLY A 68 -16.82 -0.15 -10.64
N LEU A 69 -16.66 -1.35 -11.19
CA LEU A 69 -15.82 -1.59 -12.36
C LEU A 69 -16.29 -0.77 -13.58
N ALA A 70 -17.60 -0.66 -13.80
CA ALA A 70 -18.14 0.14 -14.90
C ALA A 70 -17.72 1.62 -14.79
N PHE A 71 -17.75 2.18 -13.59
CA PHE A 71 -17.30 3.57 -13.34
C PHE A 71 -15.79 3.72 -13.55
N LEU A 72 -15.00 2.73 -13.13
CA LEU A 72 -13.57 2.71 -13.42
C LEU A 72 -13.33 2.66 -14.94
N GLN A 73 -14.07 1.82 -15.67
CA GLN A 73 -13.98 1.70 -17.13
C GLN A 73 -14.40 2.96 -17.89
N GLU A 74 -15.33 3.75 -17.36
CA GLU A 74 -15.63 5.09 -17.86
C GLU A 74 -14.43 6.04 -17.76
N ALA A 75 -13.62 5.91 -16.71
CA ALA A 75 -12.38 6.69 -16.56
C ALA A 75 -11.23 6.16 -17.42
N CYS A 76 -11.11 4.83 -17.58
CA CYS A 76 -10.14 4.20 -18.47
C CYS A 76 -10.59 2.79 -18.90
N PRO A 77 -10.67 2.48 -20.21
CA PRO A 77 -11.12 1.16 -20.67
C PRO A 77 -10.17 0.01 -20.33
N LEU A 78 -8.95 0.30 -19.83
CA LEU A 78 -7.96 -0.71 -19.41
C LEU A 78 -8.25 -1.29 -18.02
N PHE A 79 -9.26 -0.80 -17.30
CA PHE A 79 -9.68 -1.40 -16.05
C PHE A 79 -10.41 -2.73 -16.26
N GLU A 80 -10.00 -3.74 -15.51
CA GLU A 80 -10.56 -5.09 -15.49
C GLU A 80 -10.78 -5.50 -14.01
N GLU A 81 -11.44 -6.63 -13.78
CA GLU A 81 -11.74 -7.13 -12.42
C GLU A 81 -10.48 -7.37 -11.55
N ASP A 82 -9.31 -7.57 -12.17
CA ASP A 82 -8.03 -7.75 -11.48
C ASP A 82 -7.56 -6.48 -10.74
N VAL A 83 -8.16 -5.31 -11.02
CA VAL A 83 -7.82 -4.04 -10.37
C VAL A 83 -7.96 -4.12 -8.85
N TYR A 84 -9.02 -4.75 -8.34
CA TYR A 84 -9.29 -4.81 -6.89
C TYR A 84 -8.24 -5.64 -6.15
N GLU A 85 -7.75 -6.70 -6.78
CA GLU A 85 -6.62 -7.46 -6.23
C GLU A 85 -5.34 -6.64 -6.32
N ALA A 86 -5.10 -6.00 -7.47
CA ALA A 86 -3.88 -5.24 -7.76
C ALA A 86 -3.67 -4.04 -6.83
N ILE A 87 -4.74 -3.41 -6.33
CA ILE A 87 -4.69 -2.26 -5.42
C ILE A 87 -5.01 -2.61 -3.97
N SER A 88 -5.23 -3.90 -3.66
CA SER A 88 -5.50 -4.33 -2.29
C SER A 88 -4.29 -4.03 -1.39
N LEU A 89 -4.53 -3.61 -0.14
CA LEU A 89 -3.46 -3.33 0.82
C LEU A 89 -2.42 -4.46 0.95
N ASN A 90 -2.89 -5.72 0.92
CA ASN A 90 -2.01 -6.87 1.00
C ASN A 90 -1.12 -6.99 -0.25
N ALA A 91 -1.69 -6.80 -1.45
CA ALA A 91 -0.92 -6.82 -2.69
C ALA A 91 0.10 -5.67 -2.73
N CYS A 92 -0.30 -4.45 -2.36
CA CYS A 92 0.60 -3.30 -2.30
C CYS A 92 1.81 -3.54 -1.39
N VAL A 93 1.61 -4.13 -0.20
CA VAL A 93 2.70 -4.46 0.73
C VAL A 93 3.58 -5.59 0.16
N ASN A 94 2.97 -6.65 -0.34
CA ASN A 94 3.70 -7.82 -0.85
C ASN A 94 4.50 -7.53 -2.11
N ARG A 95 4.01 -6.66 -3.00
CA ARG A 95 4.68 -6.28 -4.26
C ARG A 95 6.02 -5.57 -4.01
N ARG A 96 6.13 -4.83 -2.91
CA ARG A 96 7.35 -4.10 -2.53
C ARG A 96 8.37 -5.02 -1.85
N ASN A 97 8.66 -6.17 -2.48
CA ASN A 97 9.61 -7.18 -1.99
C ASN A 97 11.03 -6.94 -2.54
N LEU A 98 11.55 -5.74 -2.27
CA LEU A 98 12.93 -5.37 -2.55
C LEU A 98 13.67 -5.13 -1.24
N ALA A 99 15.00 -5.06 -1.28
CA ALA A 99 15.79 -4.72 -0.11
C ALA A 99 15.33 -3.38 0.50
N GLY A 100 14.94 -3.39 1.77
CA GLY A 100 14.38 -2.22 2.46
C GLY A 100 12.87 -2.01 2.27
N GLY A 101 12.20 -2.87 1.50
CA GLY A 101 10.75 -2.81 1.30
C GLY A 101 9.93 -3.36 2.49
N PRO A 102 8.62 -3.04 2.54
CA PRO A 102 7.70 -3.45 3.61
C PRO A 102 7.16 -4.88 3.46
N ALA A 103 7.47 -5.60 2.37
CA ALA A 103 7.00 -6.97 2.18
C ALA A 103 7.45 -7.88 3.35
N PRO A 104 6.63 -8.86 3.76
CA PRO A 104 6.96 -9.72 4.90
C PRO A 104 8.33 -10.39 4.80
N GLU A 105 8.71 -10.86 3.61
CA GLU A 105 10.01 -11.50 3.39
C GLU A 105 11.18 -10.51 3.45
N ALA A 106 11.01 -9.32 2.86
CA ALA A 106 11.99 -8.23 2.97
C ALA A 106 12.20 -7.79 4.43
N VAL A 107 11.13 -7.66 5.21
CA VAL A 107 11.18 -7.30 6.63
C VAL A 107 11.85 -8.40 7.46
N LYS A 108 11.54 -9.68 7.22
CA LYS A 108 12.22 -10.81 7.88
C LYS A 108 13.73 -10.79 7.58
N SER A 109 14.10 -10.58 6.33
CA SER A 109 15.52 -10.46 5.92
C SER A 109 16.22 -9.28 6.61
N ALA A 110 15.55 -8.13 6.72
CA ALA A 110 16.05 -6.96 7.43
C ALA A 110 16.24 -7.22 8.94
N ILE A 111 15.33 -7.95 9.58
CA ILE A 111 15.45 -8.36 10.99
C ILE A 111 16.67 -9.26 11.19
N VAL A 112 16.87 -10.26 10.32
CA VAL A 112 18.04 -11.17 10.39
C VAL A 112 19.34 -10.38 10.25
N THR A 113 19.41 -9.51 9.25
CA THR A 113 20.59 -8.67 8.98
C THR A 113 20.89 -7.74 10.17
N SER A 114 19.84 -7.12 10.73
CA SER A 114 19.98 -6.23 11.89
C SER A 114 20.47 -6.97 13.13
N ARG A 115 19.98 -8.19 13.38
CA ARG A 115 20.45 -9.05 14.48
C ARG A 115 21.93 -9.41 14.33
N LYS A 116 22.35 -9.82 13.13
CA LYS A 116 23.77 -10.11 12.84
C LYS A 116 24.65 -8.88 13.08
N ARG A 117 24.21 -7.72 12.60
CA ARG A 117 24.92 -6.46 12.81
C ARG A 117 25.07 -6.13 14.29
N LEU A 118 23.98 -6.22 15.08
CA LEU A 118 24.01 -5.95 16.52
C LEU A 118 24.89 -6.93 17.30
N ALA A 119 24.99 -8.18 16.85
CA ALA A 119 25.88 -9.17 17.47
C ALA A 119 27.37 -8.79 17.35
N ASN A 120 27.76 -8.08 16.29
CA ASN A 120 29.13 -7.59 16.10
C ASN A 120 29.49 -6.37 16.95
N TYR A 121 28.49 -5.74 17.60
CA TYR A 121 28.66 -4.58 18.49
C TYR A 121 28.47 -4.92 19.97
N ARG A 122 28.25 -6.20 20.29
CA ARG A 122 28.23 -6.72 21.65
C ARG A 122 29.60 -7.31 21.97
#